data_AF-A0A945VYA5-F1
#
_entry.id   AF-A0A945VYA5-F1
#
_cell.length_a   1.000
_cell.length_b   1.000
_cell.length_c   1.000
_cell.angle_alpha   90.00
_cell.angle_beta   90.00
_cell.angle_gamma   90.00
#
_symmetry.space_group_name_H-M   'P 1'
#
loop_
_entity.id
_entity.type
_entity.pdbx_description
1 polymer ?
#
loop_
_entity_poly.entity_id
_entity_poly.type
_entity_poly.pdbx_seq_one_letter_code
_entity_poly.pdbx_strand_id
1 'polypeptide(L)'
;MRLTKSLKTFLVLLTLTSFLSTSLASPPSFARLKKGEPTPFDSYCFDLHAAAQLLADKETEPERCQLKIDTAISRQKAEFTLKMGKLQVEYEYYKSVSGKKIQILKVENKKLEALALKQPNSYWYVFVSAGFLAGVVSSILIVEAVN
;
A
#
# COMPACT_ATOMS: atom_id res chain seq x y z
N MET A 1 -52.41 -25.30 22.81
CA MET A 1 -52.63 -24.09 23.63
C MET A 1 -51.38 -23.48 24.28
N ARG A 2 -50.24 -24.21 24.43
CA ARG A 2 -49.01 -23.67 25.04
C ARG A 2 -48.17 -22.75 24.12
N LEU A 3 -48.20 -22.99 22.80
CA LEU A 3 -47.37 -22.25 21.83
C LEU A 3 -47.80 -20.78 21.67
N THR A 4 -49.12 -20.52 21.69
CA THR A 4 -49.68 -19.16 21.57
C THR A 4 -49.46 -18.31 22.82
N LYS A 5 -49.25 -18.94 23.98
CA LYS A 5 -48.95 -18.24 25.24
C LYS A 5 -47.49 -17.73 25.25
N SER A 6 -46.55 -18.56 24.77
CA SER A 6 -45.12 -18.22 24.62
C SER A 6 -44.90 -17.09 23.60
N LEU A 7 -45.59 -17.14 22.46
CA LEU A 7 -45.50 -16.11 21.43
C LEU A 7 -46.03 -14.76 21.92
N LYS A 8 -47.15 -14.75 22.65
CA LYS A 8 -47.72 -13.52 23.24
C LYS A 8 -46.80 -12.92 24.30
N THR A 9 -46.16 -13.74 25.15
CA THR A 9 -45.18 -13.23 26.12
C THR A 9 -43.93 -12.65 25.45
N PHE A 10 -43.46 -13.23 24.34
CA PHE A 10 -42.35 -12.65 23.56
C PHE A 10 -42.74 -11.32 22.90
N LEU A 11 -43.95 -11.23 22.34
CA LEU A 11 -44.44 -10.01 21.73
C LEU A 11 -44.61 -8.88 22.77
N VAL A 12 -45.14 -9.20 23.96
CA VAL A 12 -45.27 -8.25 25.07
C VAL A 12 -43.89 -7.80 25.56
N LEU A 13 -42.92 -8.71 25.69
CA LEU A 13 -41.55 -8.37 26.10
C LEU A 13 -40.87 -7.46 25.09
N LEU A 14 -41.04 -7.72 23.79
CA LEU A 14 -40.46 -6.92 22.71
C LEU A 14 -41.09 -5.52 22.63
N THR A 15 -42.40 -5.39 22.89
CA THR A 15 -43.06 -4.09 23.03
C THR A 15 -42.62 -3.33 24.29
N LEU A 16 -42.29 -4.04 25.38
CA LEU A 16 -41.86 -3.41 26.63
C LEU A 16 -40.44 -2.83 26.51
N THR A 17 -39.56 -3.48 25.73
CA THR A 17 -38.19 -2.98 25.47
C THR A 17 -38.14 -1.79 24.52
N SER A 18 -39.14 -1.61 23.65
CA SER A 18 -39.23 -0.43 22.76
C SER A 18 -39.70 0.85 23.47
N PHE A 19 -40.19 0.75 24.71
CA PHE A 19 -40.57 1.89 25.54
C PHE A 19 -39.49 2.32 26.55
N LEU A 20 -38.29 1.73 26.50
CA LEU A 20 -37.14 2.29 27.21
C LEU A 20 -36.78 3.63 26.56
N SER A 21 -37.29 4.69 27.17
CA SER A 21 -37.19 6.07 26.77
C SER A 21 -35.81 6.43 26.24
N THR A 22 -35.73 6.83 24.97
CA THR A 22 -34.67 7.70 24.47
C THR A 22 -34.78 9.02 25.22
N SER A 23 -34.08 9.12 26.36
CA SER A 23 -33.86 10.39 27.05
C SER A 23 -33.00 11.25 26.14
N LEU A 24 -33.65 12.16 25.41
CA LEU A 24 -32.96 13.16 24.61
C LEU A 24 -32.34 14.16 25.59
N ALA A 25 -31.04 14.02 25.85
CA ALA A 25 -30.30 15.00 26.62
C ALA A 25 -30.38 16.36 25.91
N SER A 26 -30.72 17.42 26.66
CA SER A 26 -30.72 18.78 26.12
C SER A 26 -29.33 19.10 25.53
N PRO A 27 -29.26 19.74 24.35
CA PRO A 27 -27.97 20.10 23.78
C PRO A 27 -27.19 21.00 24.75
N PRO A 28 -25.86 20.82 24.85
CA PRO A 28 -25.02 21.64 25.72
C PRO A 28 -25.15 23.11 25.31
N SER A 29 -25.52 23.97 26.26
CA SER A 29 -25.72 25.40 26.05
C SER A 29 -24.71 26.20 26.85
N PHE A 30 -24.32 27.35 26.31
CA PHE A 30 -23.47 28.33 26.99
C PHE A 30 -24.02 29.74 26.78
N ALA A 31 -23.92 30.56 27.83
CA ALA A 31 -24.27 31.97 27.79
C ALA A 31 -23.02 32.82 28.05
N ARG A 32 -22.84 33.89 27.27
CA ARG A 32 -21.76 34.86 27.51
C ARG A 32 -22.29 35.97 28.40
N LEU A 33 -21.64 36.19 29.53
CA LEU A 33 -21.92 37.29 30.44
C LEU A 33 -20.90 38.42 30.20
N LYS A 34 -21.40 39.66 30.13
CA LYS A 34 -20.55 40.84 30.03
C LYS A 34 -20.20 41.35 31.43
N LYS A 35 -19.04 41.99 31.53
CA LYS A 35 -18.59 42.68 32.74
C LYS A 35 -19.68 43.62 33.28
N GLY A 36 -20.13 43.37 34.51
CA GLY A 36 -21.18 44.16 35.18
C GLY A 36 -22.55 43.47 35.24
N GLU A 37 -22.75 42.37 34.52
CA GLU A 37 -23.86 41.43 34.70
C GLU A 37 -23.35 40.17 35.40
N PRO A 38 -24.08 39.66 36.41
CA PRO A 38 -23.70 39.21 37.79
C PRO A 38 -22.23 38.87 38.15
N THR A 39 -21.27 39.02 37.26
CA THR A 39 -19.84 38.71 37.39
C THR A 39 -19.00 39.95 37.12
N PRO A 40 -17.88 40.14 37.84
CA PRO A 40 -17.04 41.35 37.74
C PRO A 40 -16.13 41.39 36.49
N PHE A 41 -16.18 40.38 35.64
CA PHE A 41 -15.39 40.23 34.43
C PHE A 41 -16.20 39.53 33.33
N ASP A 42 -15.76 39.66 32.07
CA ASP A 42 -16.38 38.93 30.95
C ASP A 42 -16.21 37.42 31.15
N SER A 43 -17.31 36.68 31.16
CA SER A 43 -17.30 35.25 31.47
C SER A 43 -18.25 34.44 30.59
N TYR A 44 -18.06 33.13 30.58
CA TYR A 44 -18.94 32.17 29.91
C TYR A 44 -19.54 31.24 30.97
N CYS A 45 -20.87 31.20 31.04
CA CYS A 45 -21.61 30.28 31.88
C CYS A 45 -22.01 29.07 31.06
N PHE A 46 -21.53 27.90 31.46
CA PHE A 46 -21.88 26.61 30.88
C PHE A 46 -22.98 25.96 31.72
N ASP A 47 -23.95 25.35 31.05
CA ASP A 47 -24.82 24.39 31.72
C ASP A 47 -23.99 23.16 32.17
N LEU A 48 -24.50 22.41 33.16
CA LEU A 48 -23.81 21.26 33.75
C LEU A 48 -23.39 20.24 32.69
N HIS A 49 -24.24 20.02 31.68
CA HIS A 49 -23.92 19.13 30.55
C HIS A 49 -22.76 19.64 29.69
N ALA A 50 -22.73 20.95 29.40
CA ALA A 50 -21.66 21.57 28.63
C ALA A 50 -20.34 21.58 29.40
N ALA A 51 -20.38 21.84 30.70
CA ALA A 51 -19.21 21.80 31.57
C ALA A 51 -18.65 20.37 31.70
N ALA A 52 -19.51 19.37 31.90
CA ALA A 52 -19.12 17.97 31.97
C ALA A 52 -18.48 17.49 30.66
N GLN A 53 -19.05 17.88 29.51
CA GLN A 53 -18.47 17.56 28.21
C GLN A 53 -17.11 18.23 28.01
N LEU A 54 -16.97 19.51 28.34
CA LEU A 54 -15.69 20.21 28.21
C LEU A 54 -14.58 19.59 29.09
N LEU A 55 -14.93 19.19 30.31
CA LEU A 55 -14.02 18.48 31.22
C LEU A 55 -13.62 17.12 30.64
N ALA A 56 -14.59 16.33 30.19
CA ALA A 56 -14.33 15.03 29.58
C ALA A 56 -13.47 15.15 28.31
N ASP A 57 -13.74 16.14 27.45
CA ASP A 57 -12.94 16.41 26.26
C ASP A 57 -11.52 16.82 26.64
N LYS A 58 -11.34 17.65 27.67
CA LYS A 58 -10.02 18.06 28.17
C LYS A 58 -9.24 16.89 28.78
N GLU A 59 -9.90 16.01 29.53
CA GLU A 59 -9.27 14.83 30.13
C GLU A 59 -8.87 13.78 29.10
N THR A 60 -9.67 13.62 28.02
CA THR A 60 -9.41 12.64 26.96
C THR A 60 -8.54 13.16 25.82
N GLU A 61 -8.38 14.48 25.68
CA GLU A 61 -7.49 15.14 24.71
C GLU A 61 -6.07 14.55 24.64
N PRO A 62 -5.32 14.40 25.76
CA PRO A 62 -3.96 13.86 25.70
C PRO A 62 -3.93 12.42 25.17
N GLU A 63 -4.88 11.58 25.60
CA GLU A 63 -4.99 10.19 25.15
C GLU A 63 -5.36 10.12 23.66
N ARG A 64 -6.30 10.94 23.20
CA ARG A 64 -6.64 11.04 21.78
C ARG A 64 -5.47 11.49 20.93
N CYS A 65 -4.67 12.44 21.43
CA CYS A 65 -3.48 12.91 20.75
C CYS A 65 -2.44 11.79 20.62
N GLN A 66 -2.15 11.09 21.73
CA GLN A 66 -1.25 9.94 21.71
C GLN A 66 -1.74 8.84 20.78
N LEU A 67 -3.02 8.49 20.82
CA LEU A 67 -3.61 7.48 19.94
C LEU A 67 -3.44 7.84 18.45
N LYS A 68 -3.62 9.12 18.08
CA LYS A 68 -3.40 9.59 16.71
C LYS A 68 -1.93 9.45 16.30
N ILE A 69 -1.01 9.82 17.18
CA ILE A 69 0.44 9.69 16.95
C ILE A 69 0.81 8.21 16.78
N ASP A 70 0.38 7.35 17.69
CA ASP A 70 0.68 5.92 17.65
C ASP A 70 0.07 5.25 16.41
N THR A 71 -1.13 5.65 16.01
CA THR A 71 -1.76 5.18 14.77
C THR A 71 -0.95 5.63 13.54
N ALA A 72 -0.47 6.87 13.53
CA ALA A 72 0.36 7.37 12.43
C ALA A 72 1.71 6.64 12.36
N ILE A 73 2.37 6.44 13.51
CA ILE A 73 3.66 5.74 13.60
C ILE A 73 3.50 4.27 13.21
N SER A 74 2.48 3.58 13.72
CA SER A 74 2.23 2.16 13.41
C SER A 74 1.92 1.96 11.93
N ARG A 75 1.11 2.84 11.33
CA ARG A 75 0.85 2.83 9.89
C ARG A 75 2.14 3.04 9.09
N GLN A 76 2.93 4.05 9.45
CA GLN A 76 4.19 4.34 8.76
C GLN A 76 5.16 3.16 8.87
N LYS A 77 5.29 2.55 10.05
CA LYS A 77 6.09 1.34 10.25
C LYS A 77 5.62 0.20 9.36
N ALA A 78 4.32 -0.09 9.34
CA ALA A 78 3.76 -1.16 8.50
C ALA A 78 4.03 -0.93 7.01
N GLU A 79 3.85 0.31 6.53
CA GLU A 79 4.16 0.67 5.15
C GLU A 79 5.65 0.50 4.81
N PHE A 80 6.56 0.91 5.71
CA PHE A 80 7.99 0.72 5.52
C PHE A 80 8.40 -0.75 5.59
N THR A 81 7.89 -1.53 6.54
CA THR A 81 8.15 -2.97 6.65
C THR A 81 7.70 -3.69 5.38
N LEU A 82 6.53 -3.34 4.84
CA LEU A 82 6.04 -3.91 3.58
C LEU A 82 6.94 -3.53 2.39
N LYS A 83 7.35 -2.26 2.28
CA LYS A 83 8.26 -1.81 1.22
C LYS A 83 9.62 -2.52 1.29
N MET A 84 10.19 -2.62 2.48
CA MET A 84 11.46 -3.30 2.70
C MET A 84 11.37 -4.80 2.40
N GLY A 85 10.32 -5.47 2.88
CA GLY A 85 10.09 -6.88 2.61
C GLY A 85 9.92 -7.16 1.12
N LYS A 86 9.15 -6.31 0.40
CA LYS A 86 9.02 -6.42 -1.06
C LYS A 86 10.35 -6.26 -1.77
N LEU A 87 11.12 -5.23 -1.42
CA LEU A 87 12.42 -4.97 -2.03
C LEU A 87 13.41 -6.11 -1.79
N GLN A 88 13.40 -6.69 -0.58
CA GLN A 88 14.24 -7.83 -0.25
C GLN A 88 13.87 -9.07 -1.09
N VAL A 89 12.57 -9.39 -1.20
CA VAL A 89 12.09 -10.51 -2.02
C VAL A 89 12.45 -10.31 -3.48
N GLU A 90 12.25 -9.11 -4.03
CA GLU A 90 12.65 -8.80 -5.41
C GLU A 90 14.15 -8.97 -5.60
N TYR A 91 14.97 -8.45 -4.69
CA TYR A 91 16.42 -8.59 -4.75
C TYR A 91 16.86 -10.05 -4.72
N GLU A 92 16.34 -10.85 -3.79
CA GLU A 92 16.64 -12.27 -3.68
C GLU A 92 16.19 -13.05 -4.93
N TYR A 93 15.01 -12.72 -5.47
CA TYR A 93 14.52 -13.28 -6.72
C TYR A 93 15.48 -12.97 -7.88
N TYR A 94 15.80 -11.69 -8.12
CA TYR A 94 16.71 -11.27 -9.20
C TYR A 94 18.10 -11.89 -9.06
N LYS A 95 18.65 -11.93 -7.84
CA LYS A 95 19.92 -12.59 -7.56
C LYS A 95 19.88 -14.08 -7.91
N SER A 96 18.82 -14.78 -7.50
CA SER A 96 18.67 -16.22 -7.76
C SER A 96 18.50 -16.53 -9.26
N VAL A 97 17.66 -15.76 -9.96
CA VAL A 97 17.40 -15.93 -11.39
C VAL A 97 18.66 -15.61 -12.20
N SER A 98 19.35 -14.52 -11.88
CA SER A 98 20.59 -14.15 -12.56
C SER A 98 21.68 -15.19 -12.35
N GLY A 99 21.84 -15.70 -11.11
CA GLY A 99 22.77 -16.78 -10.81
C GLY A 99 22.49 -18.04 -11.62
N LYS A 100 21.22 -18.49 -11.67
CA LYS A 100 20.79 -19.64 -12.48
C LYS A 100 21.03 -19.40 -13.98
N LYS A 101 20.71 -18.21 -14.48
CA LYS A 101 20.89 -17.83 -15.89
C LYS A 101 22.37 -17.88 -16.29
N ILE A 102 23.25 -17.33 -15.45
CA ILE A 102 24.71 -17.37 -15.67
C ILE A 102 25.22 -18.81 -15.69
N GLN A 103 24.73 -19.67 -14.80
CA GLN A 103 25.13 -21.09 -14.79
C GLN A 103 24.68 -21.82 -16.05
N ILE A 104 23.43 -21.63 -16.48
CA ILE A 104 22.90 -22.23 -17.71
C ILE A 104 23.72 -21.77 -18.93
N LEU A 105 23.92 -20.46 -19.08
CA LEU A 105 24.69 -19.90 -20.19
C LEU A 105 26.14 -20.40 -20.18
N LYS A 106 26.75 -20.58 -19.01
CA LYS A 106 28.11 -21.12 -18.90
C LYS A 106 28.18 -22.59 -19.35
N VAL A 107 27.18 -23.40 -18.99
CA VAL A 107 27.10 -24.80 -19.44
C VAL A 107 26.87 -24.87 -20.96
N GLU A 108 25.97 -24.04 -21.48
CA GLU A 108 25.67 -23.98 -22.90
C GLU A 108 26.87 -23.51 -23.73
N ASN A 109 27.56 -22.45 -23.31
CA ASN A 109 28.79 -22.00 -23.97
C ASN A 109 29.86 -23.08 -23.98
N LYS A 110 30.08 -23.79 -22.86
CA LYS A 110 31.04 -24.91 -22.83
C LYS A 110 30.65 -26.03 -23.78
N LYS A 111 29.35 -26.33 -23.91
CA LYS A 111 28.84 -27.33 -24.85
C LYS A 111 29.06 -26.88 -26.30
N LEU A 112 28.76 -25.64 -26.62
CA LEU A 112 28.96 -25.06 -27.96
C LEU A 112 30.44 -25.01 -28.33
N GLU A 113 31.31 -24.62 -27.39
CA GLU A 113 32.76 -24.62 -27.57
C GLU A 113 33.30 -26.04 -27.82
N ALA A 114 32.84 -27.02 -27.03
CA ALA A 114 33.21 -28.42 -27.25
C ALA A 114 32.72 -28.97 -28.59
N LEU A 115 31.54 -28.54 -29.07
CA LEU A 115 31.01 -28.91 -30.38
C LEU A 115 31.80 -28.23 -31.52
N ALA A 116 32.12 -26.95 -31.37
CA ALA A 116 32.92 -26.19 -32.34
C ALA A 116 34.33 -26.76 -32.49
N LEU A 117 34.97 -27.15 -31.37
CA LEU A 117 36.28 -27.80 -31.38
C LEU A 117 36.25 -29.21 -32.00
N LYS A 118 35.14 -29.94 -31.85
CA LYS A 118 34.98 -31.29 -32.43
C LYS A 118 34.73 -31.29 -33.93
N GLN A 119 34.10 -30.24 -34.47
CA GLN A 119 33.79 -30.13 -35.88
C GLN A 119 34.34 -28.82 -36.44
N PRO A 120 35.68 -28.66 -36.54
CA PRO A 120 36.27 -27.46 -37.10
C PRO A 120 35.81 -27.32 -38.55
N ASN A 121 35.18 -26.20 -38.88
CA ASN A 121 34.69 -25.94 -40.22
C ASN A 121 35.88 -25.79 -41.18
N SER A 122 36.19 -26.88 -41.89
CA SER A 122 37.30 -26.96 -42.85
C SER A 122 37.18 -25.95 -44.00
N TYR A 123 36.01 -25.36 -44.25
CA TYR A 123 35.74 -24.50 -45.41
C TYR A 123 35.57 -23.01 -45.07
N TRP A 124 35.94 -22.57 -43.86
CA TRP A 124 35.76 -21.18 -43.41
C TRP A 124 36.36 -20.15 -44.37
N TYR A 125 37.49 -20.49 -45.01
CA TYR A 125 38.20 -19.61 -45.95
C TYR A 125 37.38 -19.30 -47.21
N VAL A 126 36.50 -20.20 -47.65
CA VAL A 126 35.65 -19.98 -48.84
C VAL A 126 34.54 -18.98 -48.57
N PHE A 127 33.94 -19.02 -47.38
CA PHE A 127 32.92 -18.03 -47.01
C PHE A 127 33.53 -16.63 -46.84
N VAL A 128 34.73 -16.55 -46.26
CA VAL A 128 35.44 -15.27 -46.09
C VAL A 128 35.87 -14.70 -47.46
N SER A 129 36.44 -15.52 -48.34
CA SER A 129 36.87 -15.07 -49.67
C SER A 129 35.69 -14.65 -50.54
N ALA A 130 34.58 -15.40 -50.50
CA ALA A 130 33.35 -15.06 -51.21
C ALA A 130 32.74 -13.75 -50.72
N GLY A 131 32.69 -13.52 -49.40
CA GLY A 131 32.19 -12.27 -48.82
C GLY A 131 33.03 -11.05 -49.21
N PHE A 132 34.36 -11.20 -49.23
CA PHE A 132 35.27 -10.14 -49.68
C PHE A 132 35.05 -9.81 -51.16
N LEU A 133 35.02 -10.83 -52.03
CA LEU A 133 34.76 -10.66 -53.46
C LEU A 133 33.41 -9.98 -53.73
N ALA A 134 32.35 -10.41 -53.04
CA ALA A 134 31.04 -9.81 -53.17
C ALA A 134 31.03 -8.33 -52.76
N GLY A 135 31.77 -7.95 -51.69
CA GLY A 135 31.88 -6.56 -51.24
C GLY A 135 32.65 -5.66 -52.22
N VAL A 136 33.70 -6.18 -52.85
CA VAL A 136 34.44 -5.45 -53.90
C VAL A 136 33.53 -5.22 -55.11
N VAL A 137 32.87 -6.27 -55.58
CA VAL A 137 31.95 -6.19 -56.73
C VAL A 137 30.80 -5.22 -56.45
N SER A 138 30.17 -5.29 -55.27
CA SER A 138 29.07 -4.38 -54.93
C SER A 138 29.53 -2.92 -54.86
N SER A 139 30.72 -2.66 -54.33
CA SER A 139 31.26 -1.29 -54.24
C SER A 139 31.47 -0.70 -55.63
N ILE A 140 31.99 -1.48 -56.57
CA ILE A 140 32.19 -1.05 -57.96
C ILE A 140 30.83 -0.75 -58.62
N LEU A 141 29.87 -1.67 -58.49
CA LEU A 141 28.53 -1.51 -59.06
C LEU A 141 27.79 -0.27 -58.51
N ILE A 142 27.95 0.04 -57.22
CA ILE A 142 27.32 1.22 -56.62
C ILE A 142 27.94 2.50 -57.17
N VAL A 143 29.27 2.55 -57.34
CA VAL A 143 29.95 3.72 -57.91
C VAL A 143 29.51 3.95 -59.35
N GLU A 144 29.40 2.90 -60.17
CA GLU A 144 28.90 3.01 -61.54
C GLU A 144 27.40 3.35 -61.63
N ALA A 145 26.58 2.90 -60.68
CA ALA A 145 25.16 3.22 -60.67
C ALA A 145 24.85 4.68 -60.26
N VAL A 146 25.78 5.34 -59.54
CA VAL A 146 25.62 6.72 -59.05
C VAL A 146 26.25 7.75 -60.00
N ASN A 147 27.20 7.33 -60.85
CA ASN A 147 27.88 8.18 -61.84
C ASN A 147 27.19 8.13 -63.21
#